data_AF-A0A920KB09-F1
#
_entry.id   AF-A0A920KB09-F1
#
_cell.length_a   1.000
_cell.length_b   1.000
_cell.length_c   1.000
_cell.angle_alpha   90.00
_cell.angle_beta   90.00
_cell.angle_gamma   90.00
#
_symmetry.space_group_name_H-M   'P 1'
#
loop_
_entity.id
_entity.type
_entity.pdbx_description
1 polymer ?
#
loop_
_entity_poly.entity_id
_entity_poly.type
_entity_poly.pdbx_seq_one_letter_code
_entity_poly.pdbx_strand_id
1 'polypeptide(L)' 'MEDVELSNKLLKITKPKMMKSVVYTSARRWINDGYIKTILKMRVLRFLYFLGLDTKYIEKMYK' A
#
# COMPACT_ATOMS: atom_id res chain seq x y z
N MET A 1 4.68 -4.92 -0.24
CA MET A 1 3.24 -4.95 -0.56
C MET A 1 2.48 -5.85 0.41
N GLU A 2 2.89 -5.87 1.67
CA GLU A 2 2.32 -6.75 2.69
C GLU A 2 0.81 -6.53 2.88
N ASP A 3 0.37 -5.27 2.87
CA ASP A 3 -1.06 -4.91 2.98
C ASP A 3 -1.92 -5.54 1.88
N VAL A 4 -1.41 -5.60 0.64
CA VAL A 4 -2.13 -6.17 -0.52
C VAL A 4 -2.24 -7.68 -0.37
N GLU A 5 -1.16 -8.35 0.05
CA GLU A 5 -1.18 -9.79 0.30
C GLU A 5 -2.10 -10.17 1.44
N LEU A 6 -2.00 -9.44 2.56
CA LEU A 6 -2.84 -9.64 3.72
C LEU A 6 -4.32 -9.45 3.35
N SER A 7 -4.64 -8.37 2.65
CA SER A 7 -6.00 -8.10 2.17
C SER A 7 -6.50 -9.22 1.26
N ASN A 8 -5.71 -9.66 0.29
CA ASN A 8 -6.08 -10.76 -0.61
C ASN A 8 -6.31 -12.09 0.13
N LYS A 9 -5.50 -12.39 1.16
CA LYS A 9 -5.69 -13.57 2.01
C LYS A 9 -6.96 -13.46 2.84
N LEU A 10 -7.21 -12.31 3.47
CA LEU A 10 -8.40 -12.07 4.29
C LEU A 10 -9.70 -12.09 3.47
N LEU A 11 -9.66 -11.59 2.23
CA LEU A 11 -10.81 -11.62 1.31
C LEU A 11 -11.29 -13.04 0.99
N LYS A 12 -10.41 -14.04 1.05
CA LYS A 12 -10.79 -15.46 0.89
C LYS A 12 -11.52 -16.03 2.11
N ILE A 13 -11.33 -15.42 3.28
CA ILE A 13 -11.94 -15.85 4.54
C ILE A 13 -13.28 -15.16 4.74
N THR A 14 -13.34 -13.83 4.55
CA THR A 14 -14.55 -13.05 4.78
C THR A 14 -14.58 -11.77 3.95
N LYS A 15 -15.78 -11.25 3.72
CA LYS A 15 -15.96 -9.95 3.07
C LYS A 15 -15.54 -8.82 4.01
N PRO A 16 -14.96 -7.72 3.48
CA PRO A 16 -14.53 -6.60 4.31
C PRO A 16 -15.75 -5.96 4.98
N LYS A 17 -15.61 -5.62 6.25
CA LYS A 17 -16.66 -4.95 7.04
C LYS A 17 -16.33 -3.47 7.20
N MET A 18 -17.27 -2.60 6.83
CA MET A 18 -17.13 -1.17 7.09
C MET A 18 -17.26 -0.89 8.60
N MET A 19 -16.22 -0.31 9.19
CA MET A 19 -16.23 0.15 10.57
C MET A 19 -16.62 1.63 10.63
N LYS A 20 -17.45 2.02 11.60
CA LYS A 20 -17.86 3.43 11.80
C LYS A 20 -16.79 4.27 12.53
N SER A 21 -15.68 3.65 12.93
CA SER A 21 -14.59 4.32 13.64
C SER A 21 -13.77 5.19 12.70
N VAL A 22 -13.45 6.41 13.12
CA VAL A 22 -12.49 7.28 12.43
C VAL A 22 -11.08 6.96 12.93
N VAL A 23 -10.14 6.77 12.00
CA VAL A 23 -8.74 6.52 12.31
C VAL A 23 -7.93 7.78 11.97
N TYR A 24 -7.21 8.32 12.95
CA TYR A 24 -6.27 9.42 12.74
C TYR A 24 -4.90 8.84 12.44
N THR A 25 -4.27 9.29 11.35
CA THR A 25 -2.93 8.86 10.96
C THR A 25 -2.04 10.08 10.70
N SER A 26 -0.74 9.94 10.91
CA SER A 26 0.18 11.05 10.71
C SER A 26 0.38 11.34 9.21
N ALA A 27 0.19 12.59 8.79
CA ALA A 27 0.44 13.04 7.40
C ALA A 27 1.94 13.28 7.09
N ARG A 28 2.85 12.97 8.02
CA ARG A 28 4.29 13.31 7.94
C ARG A 28 4.95 12.96 6.61
N ARG A 29 4.71 11.75 6.09
CA ARG A 29 5.30 11.29 4.81
C ARG A 29 4.87 12.17 3.63
N TRP A 30 3.62 12.61 3.61
CA TRP A 30 3.05 13.41 2.54
C TRP A 30 3.55 14.86 2.60
N ILE A 31 3.74 15.38 3.81
CA ILE A 31 4.31 16.72 4.05
C ILE A 31 5.79 16.76 3.65
N ASN A 32 6.56 15.72 4.01
CA ASN A 32 8.00 15.69 3.74
C ASN A 32 8.34 15.36 2.28
N ASP A 33 7.66 14.38 1.67
CA ASP A 33 7.99 13.89 0.32
C ASP A 33 7.14 14.53 -0.79
N GLY A 34 6.07 15.24 -0.42
CA GLY A 34 5.10 15.83 -1.34
C GLY A 34 4.02 14.85 -1.80
N TYR A 35 2.76 15.29 -1.74
CA TYR A 35 1.58 14.45 -1.99
C TYR A 35 1.64 13.67 -3.32
N ILE A 36 1.91 14.37 -4.43
CA ILE A 36 1.92 13.77 -5.78
C ILE A 36 3.03 12.72 -5.91
N LYS A 37 4.23 13.05 -5.41
CA LYS A 37 5.40 12.15 -5.48
C LYS A 37 5.14 10.88 -4.68
N THR A 38 4.57 11.00 -3.47
CA THR A 38 4.19 9.84 -2.66
C THR A 38 3.12 8.98 -3.33
N ILE A 39 2.05 9.59 -3.89
CA ILE A 39 0.99 8.87 -4.60
C ILE A 39 1.56 8.09 -5.80
N LEU A 40 2.36 8.75 -6.64
CA LEU A 40 2.93 8.13 -7.82
C LEU A 40 3.89 7.00 -7.45
N LYS A 41 4.80 7.22 -6.49
CA LYS A 41 5.73 6.17 -6.01
C LYS A 41 4.96 4.94 -5.54
N MET A 42 3.94 5.12 -4.70
CA MET A 42 3.14 4.00 -4.19
C MET A 42 2.33 3.30 -5.29
N ARG A 43 1.79 4.04 -6.26
CA ARG A 43 1.06 3.47 -7.40
C ARG A 43 1.96 2.66 -8.33
N VAL A 44 3.15 3.16 -8.65
CA VAL A 44 4.13 2.44 -9.47
C VAL A 44 4.54 1.13 -8.80
N LEU A 45 4.86 1.16 -7.50
CA LEU A 45 5.20 -0.05 -6.76
C LEU A 45 4.05 -1.07 -6.77
N ARG A 46 2.80 -0.61 -6.68
CA ARG A 46 1.62 -1.49 -6.74
C ARG A 46 1.42 -2.08 -8.12
N PHE A 47 1.67 -1.30 -9.17
CA PHE A 47 1.63 -1.77 -10.55
C PHE A 47 2.71 -2.82 -10.82
N LEU A 48 3.95 -2.57 -10.39
CA LEU A 48 5.05 -3.54 -10.49
C LEU A 48 4.74 -4.84 -9.75
N TYR A 49 4.17 -4.75 -8.55
CA TYR A 49 3.68 -5.92 -7.81
C TYR A 49 2.62 -6.70 -8.59
N PHE A 50 1.65 -6.01 -9.19
CA PHE A 50 0.62 -6.64 -10.00
C PHE A 50 1.18 -7.34 -11.24
N LEU A 51 2.27 -6.83 -11.82
CA LEU A 51 3.00 -7.49 -12.91
C LEU A 51 3.79 -8.74 -12.47
N GLY A 52 3.77 -9.10 -11.17
CA GLY A 52 4.43 -10.29 -10.66
C GLY A 52 5.90 -10.12 -10.32
N LEU A 53 6.40 -8.88 -10.20
CA LEU A 53 7.76 -8.62 -9.70
C LEU A 53 7.89 -9.09 -8.25
N ASP A 54 8.99 -9.79 -7.97
CA ASP A 54 9.29 -10.26 -6.62
C ASP A 54 9.38 -9.07 -5.65
N THR A 55 8.67 -9.21 -4.53
CA THR A 55 8.56 -8.26 -3.43
C THR A 55 9.91 -7.73 -2.95
N LYS A 56 10.98 -8.54 -3.04
CA LYS A 56 12.36 -8.14 -2.67
C LYS A 56 12.88 -6.97 -3.51
N TYR A 57 12.53 -6.90 -4.79
CA TYR A 57 12.94 -5.79 -5.66
C TYR A 57 12.13 -4.53 -5.37
N ILE A 58 10.83 -4.70 -5.12
CA ILE A 58 9.91 -3.61 -4.77
C ILE A 58 10.32 -2.95 -3.44
N GLU A 59 10.75 -3.75 -2.46
CA GLU A 59 11.28 -3.25 -1.18
C GLU A 59 12.53 -2.38 -1.38
N LYS A 60 13.45 -2.80 -2.26
CA LYS A 60 14.64 -2.00 -2.60
C LYS A 60 14.30 -0.68 -3.28
N MET A 61 13.27 -0.64 -4.13
CA MET A 61 12.80 0.60 -4.79
C MET A 61 12.03 1.52 -3.84
N TYR A 62 11.56 0.98 -2.71
CA TYR A 62 10.83 1.76 -1.71
C TYR A 62 11.75 2.51 -0.75
N LYS A 63 12.92 1.94 -0.41
CA LYS A 63 13.99 2.64 0.32
C LYS A 63 14.36 3.98 -0.34
#